data_AF-A0A7Y2AFQ4-F1
#
_entry.id   AF-A0A7Y2AFQ4-F1
#
_cell.length_a   1.000
_cell.length_b   1.000
_cell.length_c   1.000
_cell.angle_alpha   90.00
_cell.angle_beta   90.00
_cell.angle_gamma   90.00
#
_symmetry.space_group_name_H-M   'P 1'
#
loop_
_entity.id
_entity.type
_entity.pdbx_description
1 polymer ?
#
loop_
_entity_poly.entity_id
_entity_poly.type
_entity_poly.pdbx_seq_one_letter_code
_entity_poly.pdbx_strand_id
1 'polypeptide(L)'
;MTEEQCLLSSAEREIVNAQVRETCDHRGWTLFAADGRSSHVHVVVGAMGTDPTKIRIDLKTWCTRRLKEQSDTCRAHWWAERGSVRWVWDDDSLSTVIKYVTESQDRKGRDHL
;
A
#
# COMPACT_ATOMS: atom_id res chain seq x y z
N MET A 1 12.39 1.83 21.39
CA MET A 1 12.93 0.75 20.54
C MET A 1 12.43 1.02 19.14
N THR A 2 13.32 1.43 18.25
CA THR A 2 12.96 1.70 16.85
C THR A 2 12.95 0.35 16.15
N GLU A 3 11.78 -0.21 15.88
CA GLU A 3 11.69 -1.42 15.06
C GLU A 3 12.31 -1.12 13.69
N GLU A 4 13.19 -2.01 13.23
CA GLU A 4 13.75 -1.89 11.89
C GLU A 4 12.63 -1.88 10.85
N GLN A 5 12.77 -1.02 9.84
CA GLN A 5 11.78 -0.87 8.78
C GLN A 5 11.50 -2.24 8.14
N CYS A 6 10.23 -2.64 8.09
CA CYS A 6 9.83 -3.85 7.40
C CYS A 6 10.14 -3.69 5.90
N LEU A 7 11.11 -4.43 5.41
CA LEU A 7 11.42 -4.49 3.99
C LEU A 7 10.61 -5.63 3.34
N LEU A 8 9.83 -5.30 2.32
CA LEU A 8 9.11 -6.27 1.50
C LEU A 8 10.01 -6.76 0.36
N SER A 9 10.21 -8.07 0.29
CA SER A 9 10.75 -8.77 -0.87
C SER A 9 9.82 -8.62 -2.08
N SER A 10 10.33 -8.95 -3.28
CA SER A 10 9.51 -8.88 -4.51
C SER A 10 8.25 -9.75 -4.42
N ALA A 11 8.37 -10.96 -3.87
CA ALA A 11 7.23 -11.86 -3.69
C ALA A 11 6.20 -11.29 -2.69
N GLU A 12 6.65 -10.69 -1.59
CA GLU A 12 5.76 -10.07 -0.60
C GLU A 12 5.03 -8.84 -1.16
N ARG A 13 5.70 -8.06 -2.02
CA ARG A 13 5.05 -6.93 -2.73
C ARG A 13 3.95 -7.42 -3.66
N GLU A 14 4.16 -8.51 -4.38
CA GLU A 14 3.14 -9.12 -5.22
C GLU A 14 1.94 -9.59 -4.39
N ILE A 15 2.20 -10.27 -3.26
CA ILE A 15 1.17 -10.69 -2.30
C ILE A 15 0.36 -9.50 -1.80
N VAL A 16 1.03 -8.42 -1.39
CA VAL A 16 0.38 -7.20 -0.91
C VAL A 16 -0.46 -6.55 -2.00
N ASN A 17 0.10 -6.38 -3.21
CA ASN A 17 -0.61 -5.77 -4.33
C ASN A 17 -1.85 -6.59 -4.73
N ALA A 18 -1.77 -7.92 -4.70
CA ALA A 18 -2.90 -8.80 -4.95
C ALA A 18 -3.96 -8.69 -3.84
N GLN A 19 -3.55 -8.71 -2.57
CA GLN A 19 -4.48 -8.63 -1.44
C GLN A 19 -5.16 -7.25 -1.35
N VAL A 20 -4.47 -6.16 -1.71
CA VAL A 20 -5.07 -4.83 -1.80
C VAL A 20 -6.20 -4.82 -2.84
N ARG A 21 -5.97 -5.39 -4.03
CA ARG A 21 -7.00 -5.55 -5.08
C ARG A 21 -8.20 -6.33 -4.55
N GLU A 22 -7.96 -7.52 -4.02
CA GLU A 22 -9.02 -8.38 -3.47
C GLU A 22 -9.84 -7.67 -2.37
N THR A 23 -9.17 -6.92 -1.50
CA THR A 23 -9.86 -6.17 -0.42
C THR A 23 -10.72 -5.05 -0.99
N CYS A 24 -10.22 -4.31 -1.99
CA CYS A 24 -10.99 -3.25 -2.65
C CYS A 24 -12.23 -3.84 -3.36
N ASP A 25 -12.05 -4.92 -4.12
CA ASP A 25 -13.13 -5.61 -4.82
C ASP A 25 -14.20 -6.11 -3.85
N HIS A 26 -13.79 -6.76 -2.75
CA HIS A 26 -14.70 -7.26 -1.73
C HIS A 26 -15.46 -6.14 -1.01
N ARG A 27 -14.84 -4.96 -0.83
CA ARG A 27 -15.44 -3.82 -0.15
C ARG A 27 -16.24 -2.90 -1.09
N GLY A 28 -16.24 -3.17 -2.39
CA GLY A 28 -16.84 -2.28 -3.40
C GLY A 28 -16.10 -0.95 -3.55
N TRP A 29 -14.81 -0.92 -3.23
CA TRP A 29 -13.95 0.25 -3.42
C TRP A 29 -13.31 0.22 -4.80
N THR A 30 -13.19 1.38 -5.43
CA THR A 30 -12.49 1.52 -6.71
C THR A 30 -11.00 1.65 -6.45
N LEU A 31 -10.22 0.64 -6.82
CA LEU A 31 -8.77 0.73 -6.77
C LEU A 31 -8.25 1.45 -8.02
N PHE A 32 -7.63 2.61 -7.84
CA PHE A 32 -6.99 3.34 -8.93
C PHE A 32 -5.53 2.93 -9.12
N ALA A 33 -4.80 2.70 -8.02
CA ALA A 33 -3.40 2.26 -8.07
C ALA A 33 -2.97 1.59 -6.75
N ALA A 34 -2.09 0.60 -6.85
CA ALA A 34 -1.41 -0.02 -5.71
C ALA A 34 0.04 -0.32 -6.09
N ASP A 35 0.98 0.20 -5.31
CA ASP A 35 2.42 0.00 -5.48
C ASP A 35 3.09 -0.29 -4.13
N GLY A 36 3.35 -1.58 -3.89
CA GLY A 36 4.23 -2.04 -2.82
C GLY A 36 5.69 -1.81 -3.18
N ARG A 37 6.31 -0.79 -2.59
CA ARG A 37 7.76 -0.56 -2.64
C ARG A 37 8.48 -1.42 -1.61
N SER A 38 9.82 -1.31 -1.60
CA SER A 38 10.67 -2.04 -0.65
C SER A 38 10.35 -1.74 0.80
N SER A 39 9.95 -0.53 1.15
CA SER A 39 9.72 -0.15 2.55
C SER A 39 8.33 0.41 2.83
N HIS A 40 7.55 0.74 1.79
CA HIS A 40 6.25 1.41 1.91
C HIS A 40 5.30 0.92 0.82
N VAL A 41 4.00 0.95 1.09
CA VAL A 41 2.96 0.62 0.12
C VAL A 41 2.12 1.86 -0.14
N HIS A 42 2.03 2.26 -1.40
CA HIS A 42 1.17 3.35 -1.84
C HIS A 42 -0.10 2.77 -2.44
N VAL A 43 -1.26 3.25 -2.00
CA VAL A 43 -2.56 2.83 -2.53
C VAL A 43 -3.43 4.06 -2.76
N VAL A 44 -4.09 4.11 -3.92
CA VAL A 44 -5.05 5.14 -4.29
C VAL A 44 -6.40 4.45 -4.47
N VAL A 45 -7.36 4.79 -3.62
CA VAL A 45 -8.67 4.14 -3.55
C VAL A 45 -9.77 5.20 -3.56
N GLY A 46 -10.77 5.00 -4.41
CA GLY A 46 -12.05 5.68 -4.35
C GLY A 46 -13.04 4.86 -3.54
N ALA A 47 -13.48 5.39 -2.40
CA ALA A 47 -14.44 4.72 -1.52
C ALA A 47 -15.46 5.73 -0.98
N MET A 48 -16.60 5.83 -1.64
CA MET A 48 -17.67 6.74 -1.22
C MET A 48 -18.24 6.33 0.14
N GLY A 49 -18.39 7.31 1.05
CA GLY A 49 -18.97 7.09 2.37
C GLY A 49 -18.14 6.24 3.33
N THR A 50 -16.91 5.86 2.97
CA THR A 50 -16.02 5.09 3.83
C THR A 50 -14.97 6.00 4.46
N ASP A 51 -14.84 5.93 5.79
CA ASP A 51 -13.79 6.68 6.50
C ASP A 51 -12.38 6.18 6.09
N PRO A 52 -11.41 7.07 5.79
CA PRO A 52 -10.08 6.65 5.37
C PRO A 52 -9.29 5.87 6.42
N THR A 53 -9.56 6.12 7.70
CA THR A 53 -8.98 5.34 8.80
C THR A 53 -9.42 3.90 8.69
N LYS A 54 -10.71 3.67 8.36
CA LYS A 54 -11.24 2.33 8.10
C LYS A 54 -10.58 1.68 6.88
N ILE A 55 -10.43 2.40 5.76
CA ILE A 55 -9.75 1.88 4.56
C ILE A 55 -8.34 1.42 4.91
N ARG A 56 -7.58 2.27 5.61
CA ARG A 56 -6.20 1.97 6.02
C ARG A 56 -6.13 0.76 6.95
N ILE A 57 -7.02 0.67 7.94
CA ILE A 57 -7.07 -0.44 8.89
C ILE A 57 -7.37 -1.75 8.14
N ASP A 58 -8.40 -1.75 7.29
CA ASP A 58 -8.80 -2.95 6.56
C ASP A 58 -7.66 -3.43 5.64
N LEU A 59 -7.05 -2.54 4.84
CA LEU A 59 -5.94 -2.90 3.98
C LEU A 59 -4.75 -3.48 4.77
N LYS A 60 -4.34 -2.84 5.88
CA LYS A 60 -3.25 -3.34 6.72
C LYS A 60 -3.58 -4.73 7.30
N THR A 61 -4.79 -4.90 7.82
CA THR A 61 -5.21 -6.16 8.44
C THR A 61 -5.21 -7.31 7.43
N TRP A 62 -5.84 -7.14 6.26
CA TRP A 62 -5.90 -8.19 5.25
C TRP A 62 -4.54 -8.50 4.64
N CYS A 63 -3.72 -7.49 4.35
CA CYS A 63 -2.36 -7.72 3.88
C CYS A 63 -1.49 -8.43 4.93
N THR A 64 -1.63 -8.08 6.21
CA THR A 64 -0.92 -8.77 7.30
C THR A 64 -1.31 -10.24 7.36
N ARG A 65 -2.62 -10.53 7.27
CA ARG A 65 -3.12 -11.90 7.26
C ARG A 65 -2.52 -12.69 6.11
N ARG A 66 -2.55 -12.15 4.89
CA ARG A 66 -2.01 -12.85 3.71
C ARG A 66 -0.50 -13.03 3.76
N LEU A 67 0.25 -12.03 4.23
CA LEU A 67 1.70 -12.12 4.40
C LEU A 67 2.10 -13.19 5.42
N LYS A 68 1.34 -13.32 6.52
CA LYS A 68 1.54 -14.41 7.48
C LYS A 68 1.21 -15.77 6.89
N GLU A 69 0.21 -15.87 6.02
CA GLU A 69 -0.18 -17.14 5.39
C GLU A 69 0.82 -17.59 4.31
N GLN A 70 1.48 -16.65 3.61
CA GLN A 70 2.24 -16.95 2.38
C GLN A 70 3.73 -16.57 2.40
N SER A 71 4.20 -15.83 3.41
CA SER A 71 5.61 -15.44 3.53
C SER A 71 6.21 -15.86 4.87
N ASP A 72 6.01 -15.06 5.93
CA ASP A 72 6.61 -15.28 7.24
C ASP A 72 5.54 -15.25 8.33
N THR A 73 5.22 -16.44 8.85
CA THR A 73 4.26 -16.63 9.93
C THR A 73 4.74 -16.04 11.27
N CYS A 74 6.05 -15.93 11.47
CA CYS A 74 6.68 -15.58 12.73
C CYS A 74 6.86 -14.07 12.92
N ARG A 75 6.72 -13.28 11.86
CA ARG A 75 6.85 -11.82 11.94
C ARG A 75 5.69 -11.19 12.72
N ALA A 76 6.03 -10.47 13.79
CA ALA A 76 5.07 -9.79 14.65
C ALA A 76 4.49 -8.51 14.00
N HIS A 77 5.35 -7.67 13.39
CA HIS A 77 4.98 -6.34 12.88
C HIS A 77 5.36 -6.17 11.41
N TRP A 78 4.34 -6.11 10.54
CA TRP A 78 4.48 -5.89 9.09
C TRP A 78 4.35 -4.42 8.70
N TRP A 79 3.62 -3.63 9.49
CA TRP A 79 3.31 -2.24 9.19
C TRP A 79 3.61 -1.37 10.40
N ALA A 80 4.07 -0.14 10.17
CA ALA A 80 4.06 0.88 11.21
C ALA A 80 2.64 1.09 11.72
N GLU A 81 2.48 1.46 13.00
CA GLU A 81 1.17 1.70 13.62
C GLU A 81 0.36 2.75 12.84
N ARG A 82 1.03 3.85 12.47
CA ARG A 82 0.44 4.94 11.69
C ARG A 82 0.65 4.76 10.18
N GLY A 83 0.01 5.61 9.40
CA GLY A 83 0.21 5.67 7.95
C GLY A 83 -0.39 6.97 7.41
N SER A 84 0.27 7.58 6.43
CA SER A 84 -0.19 8.82 5.83
C SER A 84 -1.47 8.56 5.02
N VAL A 85 -2.54 9.26 5.37
CA VAL A 85 -3.76 9.34 4.57
C VAL A 85 -3.81 10.73 3.98
N ARG A 86 -4.01 10.83 2.67
CA ARG A 86 -4.27 12.09 1.98
C ARG A 86 -5.54 11.94 1.17
N TRP A 87 -6.42 12.92 1.29
CA TRP A 87 -7.62 13.01 0.47
C TRP A 87 -7.27 13.67 -0.87
N VAL A 88 -7.75 13.08 -1.96
CA VAL A 88 -7.68 13.66 -3.30
C VAL A 88 -9.12 13.99 -3.68
N TRP A 89 -9.49 15.27 -3.68
CA TRP A 89 -10.87 15.73 -3.84
C TRP A 89 -11.20 16.25 -5.24
N ASP A 90 -10.21 16.29 -6.14
CA ASP A 90 -10.34 16.93 -7.45
C ASP A 90 -10.02 15.94 -8.58
N ASP A 91 -10.92 15.83 -9.57
CA ASP A 91 -10.86 14.86 -10.67
C ASP A 91 -9.62 15.10 -11.57
N ASP A 92 -9.21 16.37 -11.72
CA ASP A 92 -8.00 16.77 -12.45
C ASP A 92 -6.71 16.31 -11.71
N SER A 93 -6.78 16.26 -10.37
CA SER A 93 -5.71 15.75 -9.51
C SER A 93 -5.62 14.22 -9.48
N LEU A 94 -6.71 13.51 -9.77
CA LEU A 94 -6.75 12.04 -9.75
C LEU A 94 -5.87 11.43 -10.85
N SER A 95 -5.95 11.97 -12.07
CA SER A 95 -5.11 11.54 -13.19
C SER A 95 -3.61 11.74 -12.90
N THR A 96 -3.24 12.85 -12.25
CA THR A 96 -1.87 13.16 -11.86
C THR A 96 -1.36 12.25 -10.74
N VAL A 97 -2.20 11.90 -9.77
CA VAL A 97 -1.85 10.96 -8.69
C VAL A 97 -1.72 9.53 -9.21
N ILE A 98 -2.62 9.10 -10.11
CA ILE A 98 -2.52 7.80 -10.80
C ILE A 98 -1.22 7.73 -11.59
N LYS A 99 -0.92 8.80 -12.35
CA LYS A 99 0.33 8.91 -13.10
C LYS A 99 1.55 8.90 -12.18
N TYR A 100 1.51 9.59 -11.04
CA TYR A 100 2.59 9.53 -10.05
C TYR A 100 2.78 8.13 -9.45
N VAL A 101 1.73 7.42 -9.06
CA VAL A 101 1.86 6.07 -8.50
C VAL A 101 2.31 5.06 -9.56
N THR A 102 1.96 5.28 -10.83
CA THR A 102 2.33 4.41 -11.96
C THR A 102 3.72 4.73 -12.52
N GLU A 103 4.13 6.01 -12.55
CA GLU A 103 5.35 6.50 -13.21
C GLU A 103 6.46 6.95 -12.25
N SER A 104 6.22 7.02 -10.94
CA SER A 104 7.27 7.36 -9.97
C SER A 104 8.21 6.16 -9.83
N GLN A 105 9.07 6.02 -10.83
CA GLN A 105 10.31 5.29 -10.82
C GLN A 105 11.01 5.57 -9.49
N ASP A 106 11.49 4.51 -8.85
CA ASP A 106 12.51 4.63 -7.83
C ASP A 106 13.48 5.73 -8.27
N ARG A 107 13.68 6.72 -7.41
CA ARG A 107 14.71 7.75 -7.61
C ARG A 107 16.05 7.02 -7.49
N LYS A 108 16.44 6.29 -8.53
CA LYS A 108 17.80 5.85 -8.80
C LYS A 108 18.61 7.12 -8.95
N GLY A 109 19.47 7.38 -7.97
CA GLY A 109 20.34 8.54 -8.04
C GLY A 109 21.05 8.90 -6.75
N ARG A 110 21.75 7.94 -6.14
CA ARG A 110 23.06 8.18 -5.52
C ARG A 110 23.90 6.89 -5.59
N ASP A 111 24.28 6.55 -6.80
CA ASP A 111 25.58 5.94 -7.07
C ASP A 111 26.18 6.74 -8.22
N HIS A 112 26.97 7.76 -7.87
CA HIS A 112 28.08 8.20 -8.69
C HIS A 112 29.30 8.15 -7.78
N LEU A 113 30.25 7.33 -8.25
CA LEU A 113 31.69 7.26 -7.98
C LEU A 113 32.30 8.49 -7.28
#